data_AF-A0A9W8QQM5-F1
#
_entry.id   AF-A0A9W8QQM5-F1
#
_cell.length_a   1.000
_cell.length_b   1.000
_cell.length_c   1.000
_cell.angle_alpha   90.00
_cell.angle_beta   90.00
_cell.angle_gamma   90.00
#
_symmetry.space_group_name_H-M   'P 1'
#
loop_
_entity.id
_entity.type
_entity.pdbx_description
1 polymer ?
#
loop_
_entity_poly.entity_id
_entity_poly.type
_entity_poly.pdbx_seq_one_letter_code
_entity_poly.pdbx_strand_id
1 'polypeptide(L)'
;MVSNKNRLYVALYPSGVANNDERKYHWGFIIGPKNESKEEVRGLRCNVRNYPLRGWTYEETKLQNVKSTNNLLARIRVAKIEDEKRLLEILRETPLVQDDPEFRCRTWMADVLSRIANSESFRSWNLRAGLEQDRAKGETLRGEEGCIREILGGRPGIRV
;
A
#
# COMPACT_ATOMS: atom_id res chain seq x y z
N MET A 1 -8.04 -13.26 -23.84
CA MET A 1 -8.62 -13.46 -22.50
C MET A 1 -7.92 -12.56 -21.50
N VAL A 2 -8.64 -11.71 -20.76
CA VAL A 2 -8.01 -10.84 -19.75
C VAL A 2 -7.84 -11.62 -18.45
N SER A 3 -6.61 -12.02 -18.16
CA SER A 3 -6.25 -12.76 -16.94
C SER A 3 -6.75 -12.03 -15.68
N ASN A 4 -7.49 -12.75 -14.82
CA ASN A 4 -7.99 -12.26 -13.51
C ASN A 4 -6.86 -12.24 -12.47
N LYS A 5 -5.78 -11.50 -12.78
CA LYS A 5 -4.63 -11.38 -11.89
C LYS A 5 -4.94 -10.54 -10.66
N ASN A 6 -4.22 -10.77 -9.58
CA ASN A 6 -4.34 -9.97 -8.37
C ASN A 6 -3.89 -8.53 -8.60
N ARG A 7 -4.35 -7.64 -7.72
CA ARG A 7 -4.09 -6.21 -7.69
C ARG A 7 -3.41 -5.88 -6.37
N LEU A 8 -2.47 -4.95 -6.44
CA LEU A 8 -1.84 -4.36 -5.28
C LEU A 8 -2.52 -3.03 -4.98
N TYR A 9 -2.92 -2.87 -3.72
CA TYR A 9 -3.50 -1.66 -3.20
C TYR A 9 -2.65 -1.12 -2.06
N VAL A 10 -2.51 0.20 -1.98
CA VAL A 10 -2.13 0.89 -0.75
C VAL A 10 -3.39 1.07 0.08
N ALA A 11 -3.34 0.72 1.36
CA ALA A 11 -4.47 0.78 2.29
C ALA A 11 -4.14 1.66 3.50
N LEU A 12 -5.14 2.44 3.91
CA LEU A 12 -5.06 3.40 5.00
C LEU A 12 -6.01 3.02 6.14
N TYR A 13 -5.49 3.06 7.36
CA TYR A 13 -6.21 2.75 8.60
C TYR A 13 -5.98 3.85 9.63
N PRO A 14 -6.89 4.07 10.60
CA PRO A 14 -6.58 4.90 11.76
C PRO A 14 -5.54 4.17 12.62
N SER A 15 -4.52 4.88 13.09
CA SER A 15 -3.51 4.31 14.00
C SER A 15 -3.98 4.22 15.46
N GLY A 16 -5.02 4.98 15.81
CA GLY A 16 -5.47 5.18 17.20
C GLY A 16 -4.67 6.24 17.97
N VAL A 17 -3.67 6.88 17.35
CA VAL A 17 -2.92 7.99 17.97
C VAL A 17 -3.69 9.29 17.78
N ALA A 18 -4.13 9.88 18.90
CA ALA A 18 -4.73 11.21 18.92
C ALA A 18 -3.63 12.29 18.97
N ASN A 19 -3.93 13.47 18.41
CA ASN A 19 -3.11 14.69 18.50
C ASN A 19 -1.68 14.60 17.91
N ASN A 20 -1.47 13.74 16.90
CA ASN A 20 -0.24 13.73 16.12
C ASN A 20 -0.58 13.39 14.66
N ASP A 21 -0.59 14.41 13.79
CA ASP A 21 -1.00 14.25 12.40
C ASP A 21 -0.10 13.28 11.62
N GLU A 22 1.19 13.26 11.90
CA GLU A 22 2.14 12.34 11.25
C GLU A 22 1.93 10.88 11.66
N ARG A 23 1.38 10.66 12.85
CA ARG A 23 1.12 9.32 13.41
C ARG A 23 -0.34 8.93 13.34
N LYS A 24 -1.22 9.76 12.78
CA LYS A 24 -2.67 9.56 12.74
C LYS A 24 -3.11 8.33 11.95
N TYR A 25 -2.29 7.94 10.98
CA TYR A 25 -2.61 6.86 10.06
C TYR A 25 -1.61 5.71 10.10
N HIS A 26 -2.15 4.51 9.93
CA HIS A 26 -1.39 3.29 9.71
C HIS A 26 -1.53 2.85 8.25
N TRP A 27 -0.39 2.52 7.65
CA TRP A 27 -0.28 2.20 6.23
C TRP A 27 0.03 0.72 6.04
N GLY A 28 -0.48 0.17 4.94
CA GLY A 28 -0.13 -1.18 4.51
C GLY A 28 -0.51 -1.45 3.08
N PHE A 29 -0.15 -2.63 2.59
CA PHE A 29 -0.60 -3.13 1.31
C PHE A 29 -1.75 -4.11 1.48
N ILE A 30 -2.67 -4.11 0.52
CA ILE A 30 -3.64 -5.18 0.31
C ILE A 30 -3.37 -5.82 -1.05
N ILE A 31 -3.29 -7.15 -1.06
CA ILE A 31 -3.26 -7.98 -2.26
C ILE A 31 -4.64 -8.65 -2.37
N GLY A 32 -5.31 -8.46 -3.50
CA GLY A 32 -6.63 -9.03 -3.74
C GLY A 32 -6.90 -9.31 -5.21
N PRO A 33 -7.92 -10.10 -5.56
CA PRO A 33 -8.25 -10.41 -6.94
C PRO A 33 -8.72 -9.17 -7.70
N LYS A 34 -8.49 -9.13 -9.02
CA LYS A 34 -9.05 -8.08 -9.89
C LYS A 34 -10.59 -8.07 -9.84
N ASN A 35 -11.22 -9.23 -9.83
CA ASN A 35 -12.66 -9.34 -9.72
C ASN A 35 -13.10 -9.46 -8.26
N GLU A 36 -13.81 -8.45 -7.77
CA GLU A 36 -14.32 -8.35 -6.41
C GLU A 36 -15.86 -8.45 -6.33
N SER A 37 -16.51 -8.97 -7.38
CA SER A 37 -17.98 -9.08 -7.48
C SER A 37 -18.59 -10.09 -6.52
N LYS A 38 -17.78 -11.00 -5.95
CA LYS A 38 -18.23 -12.00 -4.98
C LYS A 38 -18.55 -11.34 -3.64
N GLU A 39 -19.43 -11.95 -2.86
CA GLU A 39 -19.75 -11.49 -1.50
C GLU A 39 -18.48 -11.49 -0.63
N GLU A 40 -17.81 -12.64 -0.55
CA GLU A 40 -16.47 -12.78 0.03
C GLU A 40 -15.38 -12.62 -1.03
N VAL A 41 -14.43 -11.72 -0.77
CA VAL A 41 -13.30 -11.45 -1.66
C VAL A 41 -12.01 -11.60 -0.86
N ARG A 42 -11.50 -12.82 -0.78
CA ARG A 42 -10.31 -13.11 0.01
C ARG A 42 -9.07 -12.40 -0.53
N GLY A 43 -8.14 -12.11 0.38
CA GLY A 43 -6.86 -11.52 0.03
C GLY A 43 -5.88 -11.51 1.19
N LEU A 44 -4.85 -10.68 1.09
CA LEU A 44 -3.75 -10.61 2.04
C LEU A 44 -3.43 -9.15 2.37
N ARG A 45 -3.31 -8.82 3.65
CA ARG A 45 -2.79 -7.54 4.10
C ARG A 45 -1.35 -7.70 4.52
N CYS A 46 -0.46 -6.88 3.99
CA CYS A 46 0.95 -6.85 4.32
C CYS A 46 1.29 -5.49 4.93
N ASN A 47 1.79 -5.44 6.17
CA ASN A 47 2.15 -4.17 6.80
C ASN A 47 3.31 -4.37 7.80
N VAL A 48 3.74 -3.26 8.42
CA VAL A 48 4.74 -3.29 9.50
C VAL A 48 4.17 -2.62 10.74
N ARG A 49 4.36 -3.23 11.90
CA ARG A 49 3.89 -2.71 13.19
C ARG A 49 5.03 -2.64 14.19
N ASN A 50 5.06 -1.58 14.98
CA ASN A 50 6.02 -1.45 16.08
C ASN A 50 5.44 -2.06 17.35
N TYR A 51 6.15 -3.04 17.90
CA TYR A 51 5.83 -3.70 19.15
C TYR A 51 6.78 -3.24 20.25
N PRO A 52 6.30 -2.81 21.44
CA PRO A 52 7.15 -2.22 22.48
C PRO A 52 8.40 -3.02 22.88
N LEU A 53 8.40 -4.35 22.75
CA LEU A 53 9.51 -5.22 23.11
C LEU A 53 10.19 -5.93 21.92
N ARG A 54 9.57 -5.88 20.74
CA ARG A 54 10.03 -6.60 19.54
C ARG A 54 10.50 -5.66 18.42
N GLY A 55 10.23 -4.36 18.57
CA GLY A 55 10.48 -3.38 17.53
C GLY A 55 9.54 -3.53 16.34
N TRP A 56 9.95 -2.99 15.20
CA TRP A 56 9.21 -3.07 13.96
C TRP A 56 9.19 -4.50 13.42
N THR A 57 7.99 -5.04 13.20
CA THR A 57 7.76 -6.40 12.70
C THR A 57 6.87 -6.35 11.47
N TYR A 58 7.25 -7.07 10.42
CA TYR A 58 6.45 -7.29 9.23
C TYR A 58 5.36 -8.34 9.48
N GLU A 59 4.15 -8.09 8.98
CA GLU A 59 3.00 -8.96 9.16
C GLU A 59 2.25 -9.24 7.86
N GLU A 60 1.85 -10.50 7.69
CA GLU A 60 0.94 -10.97 6.65
C GLU A 60 -0.35 -11.48 7.29
N THR A 61 -1.43 -10.72 7.13
CA THR A 61 -2.76 -11.09 7.65
C THR A 61 -3.66 -11.54 6.51
N LYS A 62 -4.14 -12.79 6.55
CA LYS A 62 -5.19 -13.24 5.62
C LYS A 62 -6.47 -12.47 5.87
N LEU A 63 -7.08 -11.97 4.80
CA LEU A 63 -8.34 -11.24 4.84
C LEU A 63 -9.45 -12.11 4.27
N GLN A 64 -10.58 -12.20 4.97
CA GLN A 64 -11.79 -12.82 4.43
C GLN A 64 -12.42 -11.96 3.33
N ASN A 65 -12.33 -10.63 3.47
CA ASN A 65 -12.84 -9.70 2.48
C ASN A 65 -11.93 -8.46 2.35
N VAL A 66 -11.32 -8.27 1.18
CA VAL A 66 -10.48 -7.08 0.87
C VAL A 66 -11.30 -5.80 0.74
N LYS A 67 -12.62 -5.91 0.55
CA LYS A 67 -13.53 -4.76 0.44
C LYS A 67 -13.89 -4.15 1.79
N SER A 68 -13.84 -4.95 2.86
CA SER A 68 -14.38 -4.58 4.17
C SER A 68 -13.47 -5.08 5.29
N THR A 69 -12.24 -4.58 5.30
CA THR A 69 -11.34 -4.83 6.44
C THR A 69 -11.66 -3.87 7.57
N ASN A 70 -11.58 -4.32 8.82
CA ASN A 70 -11.85 -3.49 10.00
C ASN A 70 -11.09 -2.15 9.93
N ASN A 71 -11.82 -1.05 10.08
CA ASN A 71 -11.30 0.32 10.08
C ASN A 71 -10.55 0.75 8.79
N LEU A 72 -10.88 0.17 7.63
CA LEU A 72 -10.36 0.65 6.35
C LEU A 72 -10.92 2.04 6.04
N LEU A 73 -10.04 3.04 5.93
CA LEU A 73 -10.43 4.40 5.55
C LEU A 73 -10.41 4.56 4.04
N ALA A 74 -9.34 4.09 3.40
CA ALA A 74 -9.15 4.18 1.96
C ALA A 74 -8.29 3.03 1.46
N ARG A 75 -8.49 2.65 0.19
CA ARG A 75 -7.57 1.79 -0.55
C ARG A 75 -7.40 2.31 -1.97
N ILE A 76 -6.17 2.38 -2.44
CA ILE A 76 -5.82 2.93 -3.74
C ILE A 76 -5.10 1.85 -4.54
N ARG A 77 -5.60 1.53 -5.74
CA ARG A 77 -4.96 0.56 -6.63
C ARG A 77 -3.68 1.15 -7.20
N VAL A 78 -2.55 0.54 -6.88
CA VAL A 78 -1.23 1.00 -7.36
C VAL A 78 -0.63 0.08 -8.42
N ALA A 79 -1.01 -1.21 -8.46
CA ALA A 79 -0.52 -2.13 -9.47
C ALA A 79 -1.46 -3.31 -9.77
N LYS A 80 -1.17 -4.02 -10.85
CA LYS A 80 -1.57 -5.42 -11.08
C LYS A 80 -0.35 -6.29 -10.84
N ILE A 81 -0.60 -7.49 -10.35
CA ILE A 81 0.44 -8.39 -9.88
C ILE A 81 0.63 -9.43 -10.97
N GLU A 82 1.82 -9.45 -11.56
CA GLU A 82 2.20 -10.48 -12.53
C GLU A 82 2.74 -11.73 -11.81
N ASP A 83 3.56 -11.52 -10.78
CA ASP A 83 4.13 -12.54 -9.91
C ASP A 83 3.94 -12.15 -8.44
N GLU A 84 3.03 -12.85 -7.76
CA GLU A 84 2.73 -12.61 -6.34
C GLU A 84 3.84 -13.10 -5.42
N LYS A 85 4.53 -14.20 -5.78
CA LYS A 85 5.62 -14.74 -4.96
C LYS A 85 6.76 -13.74 -4.91
N ARG A 86 7.13 -13.19 -6.08
CA ARG A 86 8.17 -12.18 -6.17
C ARG A 86 7.80 -10.90 -5.42
N LEU A 87 6.54 -10.48 -5.47
CA LEU A 87 6.07 -9.34 -4.68
C LEU A 87 6.20 -9.61 -3.17
N LEU A 88 5.79 -10.79 -2.69
CA LEU A 88 5.90 -11.15 -1.28
C LEU A 88 7.36 -11.28 -0.82
N GLU A 89 8.26 -11.78 -1.66
CA GLU A 89 9.71 -11.77 -1.40
C GLU A 89 10.20 -10.34 -1.18
N ILE A 90 9.88 -9.40 -2.08
CA ILE A 90 10.27 -7.99 -1.92
C ILE A 90 9.72 -7.42 -0.61
N LEU A 91 8.45 -7.67 -0.28
CA LEU A 91 7.83 -7.18 0.96
C LEU A 91 8.55 -7.71 2.22
N ARG A 92 8.89 -9.00 2.24
CA ARG A 92 9.57 -9.68 3.35
C ARG A 92 11.03 -9.27 3.50
N GLU A 93 11.72 -9.06 2.38
CA GLU A 93 13.14 -8.71 2.34
C GLU A 93 13.39 -7.21 2.50
N THR A 94 12.34 -6.38 2.43
CA THR A 94 12.47 -4.93 2.64
C THR A 94 12.92 -4.67 4.09
N PRO A 95 14.09 -4.03 4.30
CA PRO A 95 14.64 -3.82 5.62
C PRO A 95 13.71 -3.03 6.54
N LEU A 96 13.68 -3.44 7.81
CA LEU A 96 13.05 -2.72 8.90
C LEU A 96 14.15 -2.06 9.72
N VAL A 97 14.18 -0.73 9.73
CA VAL A 97 15.15 0.00 10.55
C VAL A 97 14.66 -0.03 11.99
N GLN A 98 15.41 -0.72 12.84
CA GLN A 98 15.19 -0.74 14.29
C GLN A 98 15.88 0.45 14.94
N ASP A 99 15.41 0.84 16.12
CA ASP A 99 16.00 1.89 16.96
C ASP A 99 16.09 3.29 16.33
N ASP A 100 15.44 3.49 15.18
CA ASP A 100 15.29 4.79 14.54
C ASP A 100 13.94 5.42 14.93
N PRO A 101 13.95 6.53 15.70
CA PRO A 101 12.73 7.21 16.14
C PRO A 101 11.98 7.87 14.99
N GLU A 102 12.55 8.00 13.80
CA GLU A 102 11.92 8.55 12.59
C GLU A 102 11.37 7.46 11.66
N PHE A 103 11.73 6.19 11.88
CA PHE A 103 11.18 5.09 11.09
C PHE A 103 9.68 4.92 11.37
N ARG A 104 8.91 4.78 10.30
CA ARG A 104 7.46 4.64 10.29
C ARG A 104 7.03 3.57 9.28
N CYS A 105 5.74 3.18 9.34
CA CYS A 105 5.15 2.35 8.29
C CYS A 105 5.20 3.02 6.91
N ARG A 106 5.10 4.36 6.82
CA ARG A 106 5.24 5.11 5.55
C ARG A 106 6.63 4.97 4.91
N THR A 107 7.71 4.99 5.69
CA THR A 107 9.08 4.84 5.19
C THR A 107 9.31 3.44 4.64
N TRP A 108 8.80 2.41 5.31
CA TRP A 108 8.82 1.05 4.78
C TRP A 108 8.03 0.94 3.47
N MET A 109 6.82 1.50 3.40
CA MET A 109 6.00 1.51 2.19
C MET A 109 6.74 2.17 1.01
N ALA A 110 7.41 3.30 1.25
CA ALA A 110 8.19 4.00 0.23
C ALA A 110 9.39 3.18 -0.26
N ASP A 111 10.09 2.47 0.63
CA ASP A 111 11.19 1.57 0.23
C ASP A 111 10.67 0.37 -0.58
N VAL A 112 9.57 -0.25 -0.16
CA VAL A 112 8.90 -1.31 -0.93
C VAL A 112 8.55 -0.83 -2.33
N LEU A 113 7.87 0.32 -2.46
CA LEU A 113 7.48 0.85 -3.76
C LEU A 113 8.69 1.16 -4.64
N SER A 114 9.77 1.66 -4.03
CA SER A 114 11.04 1.88 -4.73
C SER A 114 11.66 0.57 -5.22
N ARG A 115 11.67 -0.49 -4.41
CA ARG A 115 12.17 -1.82 -4.79
C ARG A 115 11.34 -2.46 -5.88
N ILE A 116 10.01 -2.34 -5.80
CA ILE A 116 9.09 -2.79 -6.83
C ILE A 116 9.38 -2.07 -8.14
N ALA A 117 9.47 -0.74 -8.13
CA ALA A 117 9.72 0.07 -9.34
C ALA A 117 11.08 -0.24 -10.00
N ASN A 118 12.09 -0.61 -9.22
CA ASN A 118 13.41 -0.98 -9.72
C ASN A 118 13.52 -2.46 -10.14
N SER A 119 12.54 -3.30 -9.78
CA SER A 119 12.51 -4.70 -10.24
C SER A 119 12.16 -4.79 -11.72
N GLU A 120 12.81 -5.70 -12.45
CA GLU A 120 12.59 -5.87 -13.90
C GLU A 120 11.12 -6.14 -14.26
N SER A 121 10.36 -6.76 -13.35
CA SER A 121 8.93 -7.03 -13.48
C SER A 121 8.05 -5.78 -13.55
N PHE A 122 8.56 -4.59 -13.17
CA PHE A 122 7.78 -3.35 -13.09
C PHE A 122 8.16 -2.28 -14.13
N ARG A 123 9.18 -2.55 -14.97
CA ARG A 123 9.68 -1.58 -15.96
C ARG A 123 8.73 -1.26 -17.12
N SER A 124 7.61 -1.98 -17.29
CA SER A 124 6.57 -1.64 -18.28
C SER A 124 5.39 -0.84 -17.74
N TRP A 125 5.48 -0.35 -16.49
CA TRP A 125 4.38 0.30 -15.80
C TRP A 125 4.58 1.81 -15.79
N ASN A 126 3.79 2.53 -16.58
CA ASN A 126 3.55 3.93 -16.28
C ASN A 126 2.86 3.99 -14.90
N LEU A 127 3.56 4.52 -13.91
CA LEU A 127 3.02 4.98 -12.62
C LEU A 127 2.05 6.16 -12.84
N ARG A 128 1.07 6.03 -13.73
CA ARG A 128 -0.13 6.84 -13.66
C ARG A 128 -0.97 6.24 -12.56
N ALA A 129 -0.81 6.79 -11.36
CA ALA A 129 -1.72 6.59 -10.24
C ALA A 129 -3.15 6.58 -10.80
N GLY A 130 -3.87 5.49 -10.57
CA GLY A 130 -5.23 5.31 -11.07
C GLY A 130 -6.22 6.19 -10.31
N LEU A 131 -6.10 7.51 -10.45
CA LEU A 131 -7.11 8.51 -10.05
C LEU A 131 -8.29 8.53 -11.02
N GLU A 132 -8.22 7.76 -12.12
CA GLU A 132 -9.15 7.87 -13.24
C GLU A 132 -10.28 6.83 -13.23
N GLN A 133 -10.77 6.43 -12.05
CA GLN A 133 -11.93 5.53 -12.00
C GLN A 133 -12.82 5.69 -10.77
N ASP A 134 -13.06 6.92 -10.32
CA ASP A 134 -14.22 7.24 -9.45
C ASP A 134 -14.88 8.60 -9.81
N ARG A 135 -14.80 9.01 -11.10
CA ARG A 135 -15.50 10.20 -11.65
C ARG A 135 -17.04 10.02 -11.74
N ALA A 136 -17.63 9.10 -10.98
CA ALA A 136 -19.07 8.87 -10.93
C ALA A 136 -19.77 9.51 -9.72
N LYS A 137 -19.04 10.16 -8.80
CA LYS A 137 -19.63 10.99 -7.75
C LYS A 137 -18.80 12.25 -7.63
N GLY A 138 -19.40 13.40 -7.98
CA GLY A 138 -18.72 14.69 -8.07
C GLY A 138 -18.29 15.26 -6.73
N GLU A 139 -17.32 14.63 -6.07
CA GLU A 139 -16.64 15.16 -4.90
C GLU A 139 -15.16 15.34 -5.23
N THR A 140 -14.71 16.60 -5.22
CA THR A 140 -13.34 16.98 -5.54
C THR A 140 -12.43 16.58 -4.39
N LEU A 141 -11.80 15.40 -4.48
CA LEU A 141 -10.78 14.94 -3.53
C LEU A 141 -9.43 15.62 -3.81
N ARG A 142 -9.36 16.92 -3.48
CA ARG A 142 -8.17 17.77 -3.65
C ARG A 142 -7.00 17.39 -2.72
N GLY A 143 -7.18 16.39 -1.83
CA GLY A 143 -6.17 15.92 -0.87
C GLY A 143 -5.47 14.61 -1.23
N GLU A 144 -5.97 13.83 -2.19
CA GLU A 144 -5.46 12.49 -2.48
C GLU A 144 -4.20 12.47 -3.36
N GLU A 145 -4.07 13.44 -4.26
CA GLU A 145 -2.82 13.66 -5.01
C GLU A 145 -1.65 14.04 -4.09
N GLY A 146 -1.95 14.78 -3.01
CA GLY A 146 -0.96 15.17 -2.00
C GLY A 146 -0.35 13.95 -1.31
N CYS A 147 -1.17 12.94 -1.01
CA CYS A 147 -0.74 11.78 -0.24
C CYS A 147 0.14 10.81 -1.05
N ILE A 148 -0.18 10.61 -2.32
CA ILE A 148 0.69 9.84 -3.25
C ILE A 148 1.97 10.63 -3.55
N ARG A 149 1.89 11.95 -3.72
CA ARG A 149 3.06 12.82 -3.88
C ARG A 149 3.91 12.90 -2.62
N GLU A 150 3.36 12.78 -1.43
CA GLU A 150 4.11 12.76 -0.18
C GLU A 150 4.84 11.41 0.01
N ILE A 151 4.22 10.31 -0.43
CA ILE A 151 4.83 8.97 -0.43
C ILE A 151 5.91 8.83 -1.52
N LEU A 152 5.70 9.42 -2.70
CA LEU A 152 6.60 9.30 -3.86
C LEU A 152 7.59 10.47 -4.02
N GLY A 153 7.31 11.64 -3.46
CA GLY A 153 7.98 12.91 -3.75
C GLY A 153 9.04 13.36 -2.74
N GLY A 154 9.50 12.45 -1.87
CA GLY A 154 10.61 12.72 -0.95
C GLY A 154 12.03 12.54 -1.53
N ARG A 155 12.17 12.14 -2.81
CA ARG A 155 13.50 11.98 -3.46
C ARG A 155 13.59 12.80 -4.74
N PRO A 156 14.67 13.60 -4.93
CA PRO A 156 14.86 14.38 -6.15
C PRO A 156 15.12 13.42 -7.32
N GLY A 157 14.22 13.37 -8.31
CA GLY A 157 14.48 12.63 -9.56
C GLY A 157 13.27 12.05 -10.28
N ILE A 158 12.08 11.97 -9.66
CA ILE A 158 10.89 11.45 -10.33
C ILE A 158 9.96 12.61 -10.70
N ARG A 159 9.96 13.00 -11.98
CA ARG A 159 9.01 13.98 -12.52
C ARG A 159 7.69 13.27 -12.88
N VAL A 160 6.58 13.86 -12.40
CA VAL A 160 5.20 13.54 -12.79
C VAL A 160 4.86 14.25 -14.10
#